data_AF-A0A034WK24-F1
#
_entry.id   AF-A0A034WK24-F1
#
_cell.length_a   1.000
_cell.length_b   1.000
_cell.length_c   1.000
_cell.angle_alpha   90.00
_cell.angle_beta   90.00
_cell.angle_gamma   90.00
#
_symmetry.space_group_name_H-M   'P 1'
#
loop_
_entity.id
_entity.type
_entity.pdbx_description
1 polymer ?
#
loop_
_entity_poly.entity_id
_entity_poly.type
_entity_poly.pdbx_seq_one_letter_code
_entity_poly.pdbx_strand_id
1 'polypeptide(L)'
;CITTPTPCITTPTPCITTPTPCITTPAPCTTTPPPCETTPEPCVTTPCATAEILWLYDDDYDEDSDESDASNVRVHTSNSDCVNLSDGTYLVDRRFCHRFYVCLNGRVERLNCPLGFWFDRDLKSCRPRREVTNCR
;
A
#
# COMPACT_ATOMS: atom_id res chain seq x y z
N CYS A 1 -62.91 -23.61 -21.15
CA CYS A 1 -61.57 -23.01 -20.98
C CYS A 1 -61.53 -22.43 -19.56
N ILE A 2 -60.82 -23.04 -18.62
CA ILE A 2 -60.76 -22.54 -17.23
C ILE A 2 -59.46 -21.73 -17.11
N THR A 3 -59.58 -20.41 -17.02
CA THR A 3 -58.46 -19.51 -16.75
C THR A 3 -58.34 -19.34 -15.24
N THR A 4 -57.33 -19.95 -14.65
CA THR A 4 -56.98 -19.76 -13.23
C THR A 4 -56.14 -18.48 -13.09
N PRO A 5 -56.51 -17.51 -12.25
CA PRO A 5 -55.67 -16.34 -12.02
C PRO A 5 -54.48 -16.69 -11.11
N THR A 6 -53.27 -16.33 -11.52
CA THR A 6 -52.05 -16.45 -10.70
C THR A 6 -52.07 -15.44 -9.55
N PRO A 7 -51.71 -15.84 -8.32
CA PRO A 7 -51.62 -14.92 -7.20
C PRO A 7 -50.35 -14.06 -7.31
N CYS A 8 -50.50 -12.74 -7.23
CA CYS A 8 -49.39 -11.80 -7.15
C CYS A 8 -48.90 -11.69 -5.71
N ILE A 9 -47.69 -12.19 -5.44
CA ILE A 9 -47.01 -12.00 -4.16
C ILE A 9 -46.21 -10.69 -4.26
N THR A 10 -46.80 -9.60 -3.81
CA THR A 10 -46.09 -8.32 -3.64
C THR A 10 -45.29 -8.38 -2.35
N THR A 11 -43.98 -8.61 -2.48
CA THR A 11 -43.05 -8.57 -1.35
C THR A 11 -42.70 -7.10 -1.07
N PRO A 12 -42.99 -6.55 0.13
CA PRO A 12 -42.58 -5.20 0.46
C PRO A 12 -41.05 -5.16 0.63
N THR A 13 -40.38 -4.27 -0.11
CA THR A 13 -38.95 -4.02 0.04
C THR A 13 -38.69 -3.35 1.40
N PRO A 14 -37.74 -3.85 2.21
CA PRO A 14 -37.36 -3.18 3.44
C PRO A 14 -36.61 -1.89 3.11
N CYS A 15 -37.17 -0.75 3.50
CA CYS A 15 -36.49 0.54 3.43
C CYS A 15 -35.46 0.64 4.56
N ILE A 16 -34.19 0.44 4.24
CA ILE A 16 -33.08 0.68 5.18
C ILE A 16 -32.72 2.16 5.08
N THR A 17 -33.31 2.99 5.94
CA THR A 17 -32.90 4.37 6.15
C THR A 17 -31.58 4.39 6.91
N THR A 18 -30.47 4.45 6.18
CA THR A 18 -29.14 4.60 6.77
C THR A 18 -28.91 6.07 7.08
N PRO A 19 -28.71 6.48 8.35
CA PRO A 19 -28.36 7.86 8.67
C PRO A 19 -26.95 8.15 8.15
N THR A 20 -26.82 9.16 7.29
CA THR A 20 -25.53 9.66 6.84
C THR A 20 -24.76 10.26 8.02
N PRO A 21 -23.55 9.76 8.34
CA PRO A 21 -22.72 10.43 9.33
C PRO A 21 -22.21 11.75 8.74
N CYS A 22 -22.57 12.87 9.36
CA CYS A 22 -21.98 14.17 9.05
C CYS A 22 -20.56 14.24 9.61
N ILE A 23 -19.56 13.92 8.78
CA ILE A 23 -18.15 14.12 9.11
C ILE A 23 -17.77 15.54 8.69
N THR A 24 -18.00 16.50 9.58
CA THR A 24 -17.47 17.86 9.45
C THR A 24 -15.95 17.77 9.58
N THR A 25 -15.25 17.79 8.45
CA THR A 25 -13.79 17.76 8.41
C THR A 25 -13.29 19.20 8.52
N PRO A 26 -12.52 19.58 9.56
CA PRO A 26 -11.88 20.89 9.59
C PRO A 26 -10.83 20.96 8.48
N ALA A 27 -10.80 22.07 7.74
CA ALA A 27 -9.83 22.30 6.68
C ALA A 27 -8.39 22.26 7.22
N PRO A 28 -7.42 21.70 6.48
CA PRO A 28 -6.03 21.69 6.90
C PRO A 28 -5.47 23.11 6.89
N CYS A 29 -4.91 23.54 8.02
CA CYS A 29 -4.15 24.79 8.10
C CYS A 29 -2.80 24.62 7.38
N THR A 30 -2.68 25.23 6.19
CA THR A 30 -1.41 25.34 5.47
C THR A 30 -0.65 26.56 5.99
N THR A 31 0.26 26.35 6.93
CA THR A 31 1.27 27.37 7.27
C THR A 31 2.62 26.88 6.80
N THR A 32 2.93 27.20 5.55
CA THR A 32 4.26 27.02 4.96
C THR A 32 5.14 28.19 5.41
N PRO A 33 6.21 27.97 6.20
CA PRO A 33 7.18 29.03 6.47
C PRO A 33 7.91 29.42 5.16
N PRO A 34 8.22 30.72 4.95
CA PRO A 34 8.96 31.16 3.76
C PRO A 34 10.37 30.53 3.73
N PRO A 35 10.95 30.35 2.53
CA PRO A 35 12.30 29.81 2.40
C PRO A 35 13.31 30.78 3.01
N CYS A 36 14.25 30.26 3.79
CA CYS A 36 15.41 31.01 4.23
C CYS A 36 16.39 31.10 3.06
N GLU A 37 16.45 32.27 2.42
CA GLU A 37 17.50 32.65 1.50
C GLU A 37 18.74 33.04 2.33
N THR A 38 19.79 32.24 2.27
CA THR A 38 21.13 32.73 2.66
C THR A 38 22.18 32.03 1.81
N THR A 39 22.40 32.61 0.64
CA THR A 39 23.58 32.37 -0.19
C THR A 39 24.77 33.11 0.41
N PRO A 40 25.87 32.38 0.67
CA PRO A 40 27.17 32.96 0.37
C PRO A 40 27.99 32.02 -0.53
N GLU A 41 28.25 32.45 -1.76
CA GLU A 41 29.38 31.95 -2.56
C GLU A 41 30.68 32.67 -2.13
N PRO A 42 31.86 32.30 -2.64
CA PRO A 42 32.49 30.98 -2.65
C PRO A 42 33.89 31.07 -1.99
N CYS A 43 34.44 29.98 -1.46
CA CYS A 43 35.90 29.89 -1.31
C CYS A 43 36.44 28.63 -1.97
N VAL A 44 36.98 28.87 -3.17
CA VAL A 44 37.94 28.01 -3.86
C VAL A 44 39.17 27.87 -2.96
N THR A 45 39.60 26.64 -2.69
CA THR A 45 40.96 26.14 -2.99
C THR A 45 41.25 24.90 -2.15
N THR A 46 41.19 23.71 -2.74
CA THR A 46 42.13 22.65 -2.37
C THR A 46 42.42 21.79 -3.61
N PRO A 47 43.70 21.66 -4.03
CA PRO A 47 44.07 21.00 -5.27
C PRO A 47 43.97 19.47 -5.21
N CYS A 48 43.71 18.92 -6.39
CA CYS A 48 43.65 17.51 -6.76
C CYS A 48 44.92 16.76 -6.34
N ALA A 49 44.75 15.75 -5.47
CA ALA A 49 45.70 14.65 -5.35
C ALA A 49 45.08 13.44 -6.07
N THR A 50 45.76 13.06 -7.15
CA THR A 50 45.47 11.91 -8.00
C THR A 50 45.70 10.63 -7.22
N ALA A 51 44.64 9.86 -6.99
CA ALA A 51 44.75 8.44 -6.67
C ALA A 51 43.65 7.71 -7.45
N GLU A 52 44.00 7.31 -8.67
CA GLU A 52 43.28 6.31 -9.44
C GLU A 52 43.22 5.01 -8.63
N ILE A 53 42.09 4.70 -7.99
CA ILE A 53 41.61 3.32 -7.85
C ILE A 53 40.09 3.34 -8.03
N LEU A 54 39.69 2.85 -9.20
CA LEU A 54 38.35 2.42 -9.57
C LEU A 54 37.89 1.28 -8.63
N TRP A 55 36.61 1.32 -8.28
CA TRP A 55 35.81 0.31 -7.57
C TRP A 55 36.07 0.17 -6.07
N LEU A 56 35.26 0.83 -5.27
CA LEU A 56 34.41 0.20 -4.25
C LEU A 56 33.28 1.22 -3.99
N TYR A 57 32.22 1.09 -4.79
CA TYR A 57 30.90 1.44 -4.30
C TYR A 57 30.71 0.55 -3.06
N ASP A 58 30.81 1.13 -1.87
CA ASP A 58 30.40 0.43 -0.67
C ASP A 58 28.88 0.27 -0.76
N ASP A 59 28.48 -0.90 -1.22
CA ASP A 59 27.18 -1.51 -1.05
C ASP A 59 26.76 -1.43 0.43
N ASP A 60 25.89 -0.47 0.74
CA ASP A 60 24.89 -0.63 1.80
C ASP A 60 23.51 -0.64 1.12
N TYR A 61 23.37 -1.51 0.12
CA TYR A 61 22.06 -2.01 -0.25
C TYR A 61 21.69 -2.98 0.86
N ASP A 62 20.81 -2.56 1.77
CA ASP A 62 20.24 -3.40 2.82
C ASP A 62 19.91 -4.78 2.25
N GLU A 63 20.80 -5.75 2.48
CA GLU A 63 20.62 -7.15 2.17
C GLU A 63 19.76 -7.78 3.27
N ASP A 64 18.58 -7.19 3.51
CA ASP A 64 17.48 -7.89 4.16
C ASP A 64 16.82 -8.79 3.11
N SER A 65 17.60 -9.70 2.53
CA SER A 65 17.06 -10.97 2.05
C SER A 65 16.77 -11.79 3.30
N ASP A 66 15.69 -11.41 4.00
CA ASP A 66 15.13 -12.24 5.06
C ASP A 66 14.69 -13.56 4.41
N GLU A 67 15.57 -14.53 4.59
CA GLU A 67 15.49 -15.91 4.18
C GLU A 67 14.11 -16.52 4.47
N SER A 68 13.42 -16.94 3.41
CA SER A 68 12.37 -17.95 3.45
C SER A 68 11.24 -17.72 4.46
N ASP A 69 10.54 -16.59 4.36
CA ASP A 69 9.26 -16.50 5.02
C ASP A 69 8.25 -17.38 4.24
N ALA A 70 7.87 -18.51 4.85
CA ALA A 70 7.12 -19.62 4.25
C ALA A 70 5.68 -19.27 3.81
N SER A 71 5.36 -18.01 3.54
CA SER A 71 4.16 -17.66 2.79
C SER A 71 4.44 -17.45 1.32
N ASN A 72 3.36 -17.61 0.58
CA ASN A 72 3.34 -17.46 -0.87
C ASN A 72 3.24 -15.99 -1.33
N VAL A 73 3.42 -15.00 -0.44
CA VAL A 73 3.20 -13.58 -0.78
C VAL A 73 4.47 -12.77 -0.55
N ARG A 74 4.86 -11.99 -1.57
CA ARG A 74 6.08 -11.19 -1.59
C ARG A 74 5.90 -9.84 -0.89
N VAL A 75 6.98 -9.29 -0.34
CA VAL A 75 7.00 -7.92 0.17
C VAL A 75 7.12 -6.94 -1.00
N HIS A 76 6.37 -5.83 -0.94
CA HIS A 76 6.52 -4.74 -1.88
C HIS A 76 7.73 -3.88 -1.52
N THR A 77 8.65 -3.76 -2.47
CA THR A 77 9.90 -2.99 -2.37
C THR A 77 9.94 -1.84 -3.37
N SER A 78 9.33 -2.00 -4.54
CA SER A 78 9.44 -1.04 -5.65
C SER A 78 8.22 -1.03 -6.57
N ASN A 79 7.95 0.09 -7.24
CA ASN A 79 6.86 0.16 -8.23
C ASN A 79 7.05 -0.78 -9.42
N SER A 80 8.26 -1.32 -9.61
CA SER A 80 8.61 -2.29 -10.65
C SER A 80 8.39 -3.74 -10.26
N ASP A 81 7.99 -4.04 -9.01
CA ASP A 81 7.81 -5.43 -8.56
C ASP A 81 6.80 -6.19 -9.44
N CYS A 82 5.80 -5.50 -9.99
CA CYS A 82 4.76 -6.10 -10.81
C CYS A 82 5.14 -6.34 -12.29
N VAL A 83 6.31 -5.89 -12.75
CA VAL A 83 6.68 -5.99 -14.19
C VAL A 83 6.75 -7.45 -14.67
N ASN A 84 7.19 -8.35 -13.80
CA ASN A 84 7.33 -9.79 -14.09
C ASN A 84 6.35 -10.65 -13.28
N LEU A 85 5.30 -10.05 -12.72
CA LEU A 85 4.27 -10.75 -11.96
C LEU A 85 2.97 -10.81 -12.77
N SER A 86 2.20 -11.89 -12.57
CA SER A 86 0.87 -12.01 -13.13
C SER A 86 -0.11 -11.06 -12.42
N ASP A 87 -1.12 -10.63 -13.14
CA ASP A 87 -2.22 -9.86 -12.56
C ASP A 87 -2.92 -10.65 -11.43
N GLY A 88 -3.34 -9.95 -10.38
CA GLY A 88 -3.91 -10.55 -9.17
C GLY A 88 -2.88 -11.11 -8.19
N THR A 89 -1.57 -10.96 -8.47
CA THR A 89 -0.54 -11.24 -7.47
C THR A 89 -0.61 -10.20 -6.35
N TYR A 90 -0.70 -10.66 -5.11
CA TYR A 90 -0.66 -9.78 -3.94
C TYR A 90 0.78 -9.55 -3.49
N LEU A 91 1.04 -8.36 -2.98
CA LEU A 91 2.27 -8.00 -2.27
C LEU A 91 1.91 -7.39 -0.91
N VAL A 92 2.76 -7.59 0.09
CA VAL A 92 2.55 -7.05 1.45
C VAL A 92 3.47 -5.87 1.76
N ASP A 93 3.03 -4.99 2.66
CA ASP A 93 3.87 -3.94 3.23
C ASP A 93 4.50 -4.44 4.53
N ARG A 94 5.84 -4.43 4.62
CA ARG A 94 6.60 -4.86 5.82
C ARG A 94 6.31 -3.99 7.05
N ARG A 95 5.94 -2.72 6.85
CA ARG A 95 5.76 -1.72 7.92
C ARG A 95 4.29 -1.54 8.30
N PHE A 96 3.38 -1.76 7.35
CA PHE A 96 1.96 -1.46 7.52
C PHE A 96 1.07 -2.67 7.21
N CYS A 97 0.77 -3.51 8.21
CA CYS A 97 -0.10 -4.70 8.07
C CYS A 97 -1.51 -4.47 7.49
N HIS A 98 -2.01 -3.24 7.58
CA HIS A 98 -3.30 -2.86 7.02
C HIS A 98 -3.20 -2.43 5.55
N ARG A 99 -1.99 -2.33 5.00
CA ARG A 99 -1.70 -1.95 3.62
C ARG A 99 -1.15 -3.16 2.89
N PHE A 100 -1.66 -3.36 1.68
CA PHE A 100 -1.20 -4.40 0.77
C PHE A 100 -1.30 -3.88 -0.65
N TYR A 101 -0.80 -4.65 -1.59
CA TYR A 101 -0.79 -4.28 -2.99
C TYR A 101 -1.26 -5.43 -3.85
N VAL A 102 -1.75 -5.10 -5.04
CA VAL A 102 -2.12 -6.07 -6.06
C VAL A 102 -1.51 -5.65 -7.39
N CYS A 103 -0.95 -6.61 -8.13
CA CYS A 103 -0.45 -6.36 -9.47
C CYS A 103 -1.61 -6.33 -10.46
N LEU A 104 -1.69 -5.26 -11.25
CA LEU A 104 -2.66 -5.10 -12.32
C LEU A 104 -1.99 -4.43 -13.52
N ASN A 105 -2.04 -5.07 -14.69
CA ASN A 105 -1.40 -4.64 -15.93
C ASN A 105 0.10 -4.29 -15.74
N GLY A 106 0.82 -5.09 -14.96
CA GLY A 106 2.24 -4.88 -14.65
C GLY A 106 2.53 -3.68 -13.73
N ARG A 107 1.50 -3.08 -13.11
CA ARG A 107 1.62 -1.97 -12.16
C ARG A 107 1.19 -2.40 -10.77
N VAL A 108 1.83 -1.80 -9.76
CA VAL A 108 1.48 -2.02 -8.36
C VAL A 108 0.30 -1.12 -7.99
N GLU A 109 -0.82 -1.72 -7.59
CA GLU A 109 -1.97 -0.99 -7.07
C GLU A 109 -2.05 -1.14 -5.54
N ARG A 110 -2.08 -0.01 -4.83
CA ARG A 110 -2.12 0.02 -3.36
C ARG A 110 -3.55 -0.09 -2.85
N LEU A 111 -3.75 -0.98 -1.89
CA LEU A 111 -5.03 -1.21 -1.21
C LEU A 111 -4.83 -1.17 0.30
N ASN A 112 -5.90 -0.80 1.01
CA ASN A 112 -5.92 -0.76 2.46
C ASN A 112 -7.09 -1.60 2.99
N CYS A 113 -6.82 -2.42 3.99
CA CYS A 113 -7.86 -3.09 4.76
C CYS A 113 -8.68 -2.08 5.58
N PRO A 114 -9.95 -2.41 5.91
CA PRO A 114 -10.76 -1.60 6.82
C PRO A 114 -10.10 -1.41 8.18
N LEU A 115 -10.57 -0.41 8.94
CA LEU A 115 -10.07 -0.15 10.29
C LEU A 115 -10.24 -1.37 11.19
N GLY A 116 -9.16 -1.76 11.87
CA GLY A 116 -9.13 -2.95 12.74
C GLY A 116 -8.83 -4.27 12.01
N PHE A 117 -8.64 -4.24 10.69
CA PHE A 117 -8.30 -5.40 9.87
C PHE A 117 -6.88 -5.30 9.32
N TRP A 118 -6.21 -6.45 9.21
CA TRP A 118 -4.90 -6.62 8.60
C TRP A 118 -5.01 -7.59 7.44
N PHE A 119 -4.11 -7.47 6.47
CA PHE A 119 -4.06 -8.38 5.34
C PHE A 119 -3.40 -9.69 5.78
N ASP A 120 -4.18 -10.77 5.74
CA ASP A 120 -3.69 -12.12 5.95
C ASP A 120 -3.11 -12.64 4.63
N ARG A 121 -1.81 -12.89 4.60
CA ARG A 121 -1.09 -13.25 3.38
C ARG A 121 -1.34 -14.70 2.94
N ASP A 122 -1.67 -15.59 3.87
CA ASP A 122 -2.00 -16.98 3.55
C ASP A 122 -3.41 -17.10 2.98
N LEU A 123 -4.36 -16.34 3.55
CA LEU A 123 -5.74 -16.27 3.07
C LEU A 123 -5.95 -15.27 1.93
N LYS A 124 -4.95 -14.44 1.64
CA LYS A 124 -5.00 -13.34 0.66
C LYS A 124 -6.22 -12.43 0.87
N SER A 125 -6.53 -12.12 2.13
CA SER A 125 -7.76 -11.42 2.50
C SER A 125 -7.60 -10.61 3.79
N CYS A 126 -8.40 -9.55 3.96
CA CYS A 126 -8.41 -8.77 5.18
C CYS A 126 -9.10 -9.54 6.32
N ARG A 127 -8.40 -9.76 7.43
CA ARG A 127 -8.90 -10.44 8.64
C ARG A 127 -8.78 -9.52 9.85
N PRO A 128 -9.57 -9.75 10.91
CA PRO A 128 -9.40 -9.00 12.15
C PRO A 128 -7.95 -9.04 12.62
N ARG A 129 -7.37 -7.90 13.01
CA ARG A 129 -5.96 -7.77 13.42
C ARG A 129 -5.51 -8.85 14.43
N ARG A 130 -6.40 -9.28 15.31
CA ARG A 130 -6.14 -10.30 16.35
C ARG A 130 -5.97 -11.73 15.80
N GLU A 131 -6.40 -11.99 14.57
CA GLU A 131 -6.34 -13.30 13.90
C GLU A 131 -5.14 -13.41 12.95
N VAL A 132 -4.58 -12.28 12.52
CA VAL A 132 -3.46 -12.23 11.56
C VAL A 132 -2.14 -12.37 12.30
N THR A 133 -1.50 -13.54 12.17
CA THR A 133 -0.17 -13.81 12.75
C THR A 133 0.97 -13.68 11.75
N ASN A 134 0.65 -13.49 10.47
CA ASN A 134 1.56 -13.50 9.32
C ASN A 134 1.75 -12.09 8.71
N CYS A 135 1.71 -11.04 9.53
CA CYS A 135 2.15 -9.71 9.11
C CYS A 135 3.62 -9.50 9.49
N ARG A 136 4.51 -9.83 8.55
CA ARG A 136 5.94 -9.58 8.65
C ARG A 136 6.53 -9.47 7.25
#